data_AF-A0A6B3HVN4-F1
#
_entry.id   AF-A0A6B3HVN4-F1
#
_cell.length_a   1.000
_cell.length_b   1.000
_cell.length_c   1.000
_cell.angle_alpha   90.00
_cell.angle_beta   90.00
_cell.angle_gamma   90.00
#
_symmetry.space_group_name_H-M   'P 1'
#
loop_
_entity.id
_entity.type
_entity.pdbx_description
1 polymer ?
#
loop_
_entity_poly.entity_id
_entity_poly.type
_entity_poly.pdbx_seq_one_letter_code
_entity_poly.pdbx_strand_id
1 'polypeptide(L)'
;IGISAGAAVGAVASIALGLTFFGNWTITVFAFVAGLATVLLVYTLSRSGGRTEVVTLILTGIAVNAFAGALIGLFIFFADNAQITQITFWQLGSLSQATWPKVLAVLPCALAGLLIAPFYARKLDLLALGERPARHLGVDVERLRILLVLVVALLTAAAVAVAGIISFVGLLVPHLLRMANGPGHRFLIPGSALGGALVLVAGDLAARTVA
;
A
#
# COMPACT_ATOMS: atom_id res chain seq x y z
N ILE A 1 4.28 -3.21 -6.26
CA ILE A 1 3.37 -4.36 -6.53
C ILE A 1 1.98 -3.89 -6.98
N GLY A 2 1.83 -2.68 -7.55
CA GLY A 2 0.55 -2.24 -8.14
C GLY A 2 -0.62 -1.94 -7.19
N ILE A 3 -0.43 -2.02 -5.87
CA ILE A 3 -1.51 -1.91 -4.87
C ILE A 3 -2.24 -0.57 -4.98
N SER A 4 -1.49 0.53 -4.96
CA SER A 4 -2.04 1.88 -5.04
C SER A 4 -2.71 2.14 -6.39
N ALA A 5 -2.14 1.62 -7.49
CA ALA A 5 -2.73 1.76 -8.82
C ALA A 5 -4.04 0.96 -8.95
N GLY A 6 -4.06 -0.27 -8.42
CA GLY A 6 -5.27 -1.09 -8.35
C GLY A 6 -6.37 -0.47 -7.49
N ALA A 7 -5.99 0.06 -6.33
CA ALA A 7 -6.92 0.79 -5.46
C ALA A 7 -7.47 2.04 -6.16
N ALA A 8 -6.62 2.76 -6.91
CA ALA A 8 -7.03 3.90 -7.71
C ALA A 8 -8.02 3.51 -8.81
N VAL A 9 -7.78 2.42 -9.55
CA VAL A 9 -8.74 1.90 -10.53
C VAL A 9 -10.09 1.60 -9.86
N GLY A 10 -10.09 0.93 -8.71
CA GLY A 10 -11.32 0.62 -7.98
C GLY A 10 -12.09 1.87 -7.53
N ALA A 11 -11.38 2.85 -6.96
CA ALA A 11 -11.97 4.12 -6.57
C ALA A 11 -12.55 4.88 -7.77
N VAL A 12 -11.76 5.03 -8.82
CA VAL A 12 -12.14 5.74 -10.05
C VAL A 12 -13.33 5.07 -10.73
N ALA A 13 -13.33 3.74 -10.86
CA ALA A 13 -14.46 2.99 -11.40
C ALA A 13 -15.74 3.22 -10.59
N SER A 14 -15.64 3.21 -9.25
CA SER A 14 -16.80 3.45 -8.39
C SER A 14 -17.38 4.86 -8.53
N ILE A 15 -16.53 5.88 -8.73
CA ILE A 15 -16.93 7.27 -8.92
C ILE A 15 -17.53 7.46 -10.32
N ALA A 16 -16.85 6.99 -11.36
CA ALA A 16 -17.27 7.16 -12.76
C ALA A 16 -18.60 6.43 -13.06
N LEU A 17 -18.80 5.24 -12.50
CA LEU A 17 -20.04 4.47 -12.66
C LEU A 17 -21.15 4.91 -11.69
N GLY A 18 -20.90 5.87 -10.79
CA GLY A 18 -21.89 6.36 -9.83
C GLY A 18 -22.39 5.30 -8.85
N LEU A 19 -21.55 4.32 -8.50
CA LEU A 19 -21.95 3.21 -7.62
C LEU A 19 -22.21 3.71 -6.20
N THR A 20 -23.40 3.43 -5.67
CA THR A 20 -23.83 3.89 -4.33
C THR A 20 -24.18 2.73 -3.37
N PHE A 21 -23.81 1.50 -3.71
CA PHE A 21 -24.16 0.26 -2.98
C PHE A 21 -23.91 0.32 -1.46
N PHE A 22 -22.85 1.00 -1.00
CA PHE A 22 -22.49 1.13 0.41
C PHE A 22 -22.49 2.59 0.89
N GLY A 23 -23.16 3.50 0.16
CA GLY A 23 -23.16 4.93 0.45
C GLY A 23 -21.74 5.50 0.55
N ASN A 24 -21.43 6.17 1.68
CA ASN A 24 -20.13 6.79 1.96
C ASN A 24 -18.94 5.82 2.00
N TRP A 25 -19.18 4.51 2.09
CA TRP A 25 -18.14 3.49 2.13
C TRP A 25 -17.82 2.88 0.77
N THR A 26 -18.62 3.17 -0.26
CA THR A 26 -18.52 2.52 -1.57
C THR A 26 -17.11 2.70 -2.15
N ILE A 27 -16.60 3.92 -2.18
CA ILE A 27 -15.26 4.21 -2.71
C ILE A 27 -14.17 3.45 -1.92
N THR A 28 -14.25 3.46 -0.59
CA THR A 28 -13.28 2.78 0.29
C THR A 28 -13.30 1.26 0.09
N VAL A 29 -14.47 0.65 0.00
CA VAL A 29 -14.59 -0.81 -0.21
C VAL A 29 -14.07 -1.20 -1.59
N PHE A 30 -14.45 -0.47 -2.65
CA PHE A 30 -13.98 -0.75 -4.00
C PHE A 30 -12.48 -0.54 -4.14
N ALA A 31 -11.92 0.53 -3.55
CA ALA A 31 -10.48 0.77 -3.53
C ALA A 31 -9.72 -0.34 -2.80
N PHE A 32 -10.22 -0.78 -1.64
CA PHE A 32 -9.60 -1.85 -0.86
C PHE A 32 -9.60 -3.19 -1.61
N VAL A 33 -10.76 -3.59 -2.14
CA VAL A 33 -10.91 -4.86 -2.86
C VAL A 33 -10.10 -4.85 -4.15
N ALA A 34 -10.15 -3.77 -4.93
CA ALA A 34 -9.37 -3.66 -6.17
C ALA A 34 -7.86 -3.64 -5.89
N GLY A 35 -7.40 -2.97 -4.83
CA GLY A 35 -5.99 -2.98 -4.42
C GLY A 35 -5.49 -4.38 -4.03
N LEU A 36 -6.27 -5.11 -3.22
CA LEU A 36 -5.95 -6.50 -2.85
C LEU A 36 -5.98 -7.44 -4.05
N ALA A 37 -7.01 -7.36 -4.89
CA ALA A 37 -7.14 -8.16 -6.10
C ALA A 37 -5.94 -7.91 -7.03
N THR A 38 -5.51 -6.66 -7.17
CA THR A 38 -4.36 -6.30 -8.00
C THR A 38 -3.06 -6.90 -7.48
N VAL A 39 -2.83 -6.89 -6.17
CA VAL A 39 -1.65 -7.57 -5.59
C VAL A 39 -1.69 -9.06 -5.82
N LEU A 40 -2.84 -9.68 -5.57
CA LEU A 40 -3.00 -11.12 -5.77
C LEU A 40 -2.74 -11.49 -7.23
N LEU A 41 -3.24 -10.68 -8.17
CA LEU A 41 -2.98 -10.82 -9.61
C LEU A 41 -1.50 -10.67 -9.93
N VAL A 42 -0.84 -9.59 -9.48
CA VAL A 42 0.60 -9.40 -9.70
C VAL A 42 1.40 -10.57 -9.12
N TYR A 43 1.02 -11.03 -7.92
CA TYR A 43 1.70 -12.12 -7.26
C TYR A 43 1.53 -13.45 -8.01
N THR A 44 0.31 -13.81 -8.43
CA THR A 44 0.05 -15.05 -9.17
C THR A 44 0.71 -15.06 -10.54
N LEU A 45 0.68 -13.92 -11.27
CA LEU A 45 1.37 -13.79 -12.56
C LEU A 45 2.90 -13.80 -12.41
N SER A 46 3.44 -13.28 -11.30
CA SER A 46 4.88 -13.28 -11.06
C SER A 46 5.46 -14.64 -10.67
N ARG A 47 4.60 -15.61 -10.36
CA ARG A 47 5.01 -16.95 -9.90
C ARG A 47 5.19 -17.88 -11.09
N SER A 48 6.42 -18.31 -11.34
CA SER A 48 6.73 -19.32 -12.35
C SER A 48 7.45 -20.51 -11.69
N GLY A 49 6.98 -21.73 -11.94
CA GLY A 49 7.60 -22.95 -11.40
C GLY A 49 7.64 -23.03 -9.87
N GLY A 50 6.70 -22.38 -9.17
CA GLY A 50 6.63 -22.38 -7.71
C GLY A 50 7.61 -21.43 -7.01
N ARG A 51 8.45 -20.70 -7.75
CA ARG A 51 9.38 -19.69 -7.25
C ARG A 51 8.93 -18.30 -7.66
N THR A 52 9.12 -17.32 -6.78
CA THR A 52 9.00 -15.91 -7.15
C THR A 52 10.38 -15.36 -7.50
N GLU A 53 10.58 -14.93 -8.75
CA GLU A 53 11.76 -14.14 -9.11
C GLU A 53 11.47 -12.67 -8.91
N VAL A 54 12.40 -11.98 -8.23
CA VAL A 54 12.26 -10.54 -7.91
C VAL A 54 12.12 -9.71 -9.18
N VAL A 55 12.85 -10.07 -10.25
CA VAL A 55 12.81 -9.39 -11.55
C VAL A 55 11.42 -9.51 -12.17
N THR A 56 10.86 -10.72 -12.24
CA THR A 56 9.52 -10.96 -12.78
C THR A 56 8.46 -10.21 -11.97
N LEU A 57 8.55 -10.20 -10.64
CA LEU A 57 7.63 -9.46 -9.78
C LEU A 57 7.67 -7.94 -10.05
N ILE A 58 8.85 -7.39 -10.31
CA ILE A 58 9.02 -5.97 -10.67
C ILE A 58 8.42 -5.70 -12.06
N LEU A 59 8.75 -6.52 -13.06
CA LEU A 59 8.26 -6.36 -14.44
C LEU A 59 6.73 -6.50 -14.53
N THR A 60 6.15 -7.52 -13.89
CA THR A 60 4.69 -7.69 -13.80
C THR A 60 4.05 -6.50 -13.10
N GLY A 61 4.67 -5.99 -12.03
CA GLY A 61 4.19 -4.79 -11.34
C GLY A 61 4.15 -3.54 -12.23
N ILE A 62 5.18 -3.33 -13.07
CA ILE A 62 5.23 -2.22 -14.03
C ILE A 62 4.14 -2.38 -15.10
N ALA A 63 3.98 -3.58 -15.65
CA ALA A 63 2.94 -3.86 -16.64
C ALA A 63 1.52 -3.62 -16.08
N VAL A 64 1.25 -4.09 -14.87
CA VAL A 64 -0.04 -3.88 -14.19
C VAL A 64 -0.28 -2.40 -13.87
N ASN A 65 0.74 -1.64 -13.48
CA ASN A 65 0.62 -0.19 -13.29
C ASN A 65 0.26 0.52 -14.59
N ALA A 66 0.88 0.15 -15.72
CA ALA A 66 0.56 0.73 -17.03
C ALA A 66 -0.88 0.43 -17.43
N PHE A 67 -1.33 -0.82 -17.23
CA PHE A 67 -2.70 -1.25 -17.49
C PHE A 67 -3.71 -0.50 -16.59
N ALA A 68 -3.41 -0.37 -15.30
CA ALA A 68 -4.22 0.40 -14.36
C ALA A 68 -4.33 1.88 -14.76
N GLY A 69 -3.23 2.48 -15.24
CA GLY A 69 -3.24 3.85 -15.78
C GLY A 69 -4.16 3.99 -17.00
N ALA A 70 -4.14 3.02 -17.91
CA ALA A 70 -5.03 3.01 -19.07
C ALA A 70 -6.51 2.89 -18.66
N LEU A 71 -6.83 2.03 -17.67
CA LEU A 71 -8.19 1.91 -17.13
C LEU A 71 -8.66 3.19 -16.44
N ILE A 72 -7.81 3.84 -15.64
CA ILE A 72 -8.13 5.14 -15.04
C ILE A 72 -8.44 6.17 -16.13
N GLY A 73 -7.62 6.24 -17.18
CA GLY A 73 -7.84 7.14 -18.32
C GLY A 73 -9.17 6.86 -19.03
N LEU A 74 -9.51 5.59 -19.22
CA LEU A 74 -10.80 5.18 -19.81
C LEU A 74 -11.98 5.64 -18.95
N PHE A 75 -11.94 5.46 -17.63
CA PHE A 75 -13.02 5.90 -16.76
C PHE A 75 -13.14 7.42 -16.69
N ILE A 76 -12.02 8.14 -16.72
CA ILE A 76 -12.01 9.61 -16.79
C ILE A 76 -12.66 10.09 -18.08
N PHE A 77 -12.44 9.39 -19.20
CA PHE A 77 -13.06 9.74 -20.49
C PHE A 77 -14.59 9.67 -20.46
N PHE A 78 -15.17 8.75 -19.69
CA PHE A 78 -16.62 8.63 -19.53
C PHE A 78 -17.20 9.47 -18.37
N ALA A 79 -16.36 10.16 -17.60
CA ALA A 79 -16.76 10.86 -16.40
C ALA A 79 -17.15 12.32 -16.67
N ASP A 80 -18.14 12.82 -15.93
CA ASP A 80 -18.52 14.24 -15.94
C ASP A 80 -17.50 15.11 -15.17
N ASN A 81 -17.50 16.43 -15.41
CA ASN A 81 -16.59 17.37 -14.74
C ASN A 81 -16.58 17.22 -13.20
N ALA A 82 -17.75 17.02 -12.57
CA ALA A 82 -17.83 16.82 -11.12
C ALA A 82 -17.12 15.53 -10.67
N GLN A 83 -17.27 14.44 -11.42
CA GLN A 83 -16.61 13.16 -11.16
C GLN A 83 -15.10 13.27 -11.37
N ILE A 84 -14.65 13.98 -12.41
CA ILE A 84 -13.22 14.22 -12.69
C ILE A 84 -12.57 14.98 -11.53
N THR A 85 -13.21 16.04 -11.04
CA THR A 85 -12.74 16.79 -9.87
C THR A 85 -12.67 15.89 -8.63
N GLN A 86 -13.69 15.07 -8.38
CA GLN A 86 -13.69 14.12 -7.26
C GLN A 86 -12.59 13.06 -7.37
N ILE A 87 -12.38 12.50 -8.57
CA ILE A 87 -11.29 11.54 -8.87
C ILE A 87 -9.93 12.19 -8.58
N THR A 88 -9.74 13.43 -9.03
CA THR A 88 -8.49 14.17 -8.85
C THR A 88 -8.20 14.38 -7.36
N PHE A 89 -9.18 14.85 -6.59
CA PHE A 89 -9.02 15.03 -5.14
C PHE A 89 -8.77 13.71 -4.39
N TRP A 90 -9.40 12.61 -4.81
CA TRP A 90 -9.16 11.31 -4.20
C TRP A 90 -7.73 10.80 -4.50
N GLN A 91 -7.24 10.99 -5.73
CA GLN A 91 -5.89 10.59 -6.13
C GLN A 91 -4.80 11.39 -5.42
N LEU A 92 -5.03 12.68 -5.13
CA LEU A 92 -4.10 13.50 -4.36
C LEU A 92 -3.89 12.98 -2.93
N GLY A 93 -4.87 12.27 -2.39
CA GLY A 93 -4.87 11.81 -1.01
C GLY A 93 -5.22 12.94 -0.04
N SER A 94 -6.09 12.66 0.92
CA SER A 94 -6.48 13.62 1.94
C SER A 94 -7.04 12.93 3.19
N LEU A 95 -6.68 13.47 4.36
CA LEU A 95 -7.25 13.06 5.65
C LEU A 95 -8.39 13.97 6.11
N SER A 96 -8.86 14.89 5.25
CA SER A 96 -9.96 15.82 5.58
C SER A 96 -11.27 15.09 5.88
N GLN A 97 -11.55 14.01 5.15
CA GLN A 97 -12.76 13.19 5.27
C GLN A 97 -12.64 12.04 6.29
N ALA A 98 -11.74 12.18 7.27
CA ALA A 98 -11.53 11.20 8.33
C ALA A 98 -12.72 11.16 9.28
N THR A 99 -13.26 9.97 9.54
CA THR A 99 -14.35 9.75 10.49
C THR A 99 -13.99 8.60 11.43
N TRP A 100 -14.52 8.63 12.67
CA TRP A 100 -14.28 7.57 13.66
C TRP A 100 -14.56 6.14 13.14
N PRO A 101 -15.63 5.89 12.35
CA PRO A 101 -15.85 4.57 11.77
C PRO A 101 -14.73 4.13 10.82
N LYS A 102 -14.19 5.02 9.98
CA LYS A 102 -13.06 4.71 9.09
C LYS A 102 -11.78 4.43 9.89
N VAL A 103 -11.54 5.18 10.96
CA VAL A 103 -10.41 4.95 11.86
C VAL A 103 -10.52 3.58 12.51
N LEU A 104 -11.69 3.24 13.08
CA LEU A 104 -11.94 1.93 13.70
C LEU A 104 -11.82 0.77 12.70
N ALA A 105 -12.13 0.99 11.42
CA ALA A 105 -11.94 -0.04 10.38
C ALA A 105 -10.46 -0.30 10.05
N VAL A 106 -9.60 0.73 10.05
CA VAL A 106 -8.17 0.59 9.74
C VAL A 106 -7.35 0.16 10.97
N LEU A 107 -7.78 0.55 12.16
CA LEU A 107 -7.12 0.26 13.43
C LEU A 107 -6.74 -1.22 13.65
N PRO A 108 -7.61 -2.23 13.41
CA PRO A 108 -7.23 -3.64 13.58
C PRO A 108 -6.15 -4.06 12.59
N CYS A 109 -6.21 -3.57 11.34
CA CYS A 109 -5.17 -3.83 10.35
C CYS A 109 -3.84 -3.21 10.79
N ALA A 110 -3.86 -1.94 11.22
CA ALA A 110 -2.67 -1.24 11.70
C ALA A 110 -2.05 -1.91 12.93
N LEU A 111 -2.85 -2.31 13.92
CA LEU A 111 -2.40 -3.05 15.10
C LEU A 111 -1.78 -4.40 14.73
N ALA A 112 -2.43 -5.15 13.83
CA ALA A 112 -1.88 -6.41 13.34
C ALA A 112 -0.51 -6.17 12.68
N GLY A 113 -0.37 -5.15 11.84
CA GLY A 113 0.92 -4.78 11.24
C GLY A 113 1.99 -4.43 12.28
N LEU A 114 1.62 -3.60 13.25
CA LEU A 114 2.53 -3.12 14.29
C LEU A 114 2.99 -4.24 15.24
N LEU A 115 2.12 -5.19 15.53
CA LEU A 115 2.43 -6.34 16.37
C LEU A 115 3.20 -7.42 15.60
N ILE A 116 2.83 -7.70 14.35
CA ILE A 116 3.40 -8.80 13.56
C ILE A 116 4.79 -8.42 13.01
N ALA A 117 4.98 -7.19 12.51
CA ALA A 117 6.20 -6.81 11.81
C ALA A 117 7.50 -6.98 12.64
N PRO A 118 7.55 -6.64 13.94
CA PRO A 118 8.74 -6.86 14.77
C PRO A 118 9.16 -8.33 14.90
N PHE A 119 8.22 -9.27 14.87
CA PHE A 119 8.54 -10.71 14.94
C PHE A 119 9.28 -11.20 13.70
N TYR A 120 9.05 -10.57 12.54
CA TYR A 120 9.73 -10.90 11.29
C TYR A 120 11.05 -10.15 11.09
N ALA A 121 11.40 -9.20 11.96
CA ALA A 121 12.62 -8.40 11.86
C ALA A 121 13.89 -9.25 11.70
N ARG A 122 14.06 -10.29 12.53
CA ARG A 122 15.22 -11.19 12.44
C ARG A 122 15.28 -11.94 11.11
N LYS A 123 14.13 -12.40 10.59
CA LYS A 123 14.06 -13.12 9.32
C LYS A 123 14.34 -12.21 8.14
N LEU A 124 13.95 -10.93 8.24
CA LEU A 124 14.29 -9.88 7.27
C LEU A 124 15.79 -9.54 7.28
N ASP A 125 16.41 -9.45 8.47
CA ASP A 125 17.86 -9.25 8.60
C ASP A 125 18.65 -10.40 7.96
N LEU A 126 18.20 -11.65 8.15
CA LEU A 126 18.81 -12.82 7.51
C LEU A 126 18.62 -12.82 5.99
N LEU A 127 17.45 -12.38 5.51
CA LEU A 127 17.18 -12.25 4.08
C LEU A 127 18.05 -11.17 3.43
N ALA A 128 18.40 -10.10 4.15
CA ALA A 128 19.28 -9.04 3.68
C ALA A 128 20.72 -9.51 3.40
N LEU A 129 21.17 -10.62 4.01
CA LEU A 129 22.45 -11.27 3.71
C LEU A 129 22.43 -12.05 2.38
N GLY A 130 21.25 -12.17 1.75
CA GLY A 130 21.02 -12.89 0.50
C GLY A 130 20.15 -14.13 0.68
N GLU A 131 19.55 -14.58 -0.43
CA GLU A 131 18.62 -15.72 -0.39
C GLU A 131 19.31 -17.04 -0.01
N ARG A 132 20.54 -17.27 -0.50
CA ARG A 132 21.27 -18.52 -0.22
C ARG A 132 21.63 -18.64 1.27
N PRO A 133 22.29 -17.65 1.92
CA PRO A 133 22.58 -17.72 3.35
C PRO A 133 21.32 -17.84 4.22
N ALA A 134 20.26 -17.10 3.89
CA ALA A 134 19.00 -17.17 4.63
C ALA A 134 18.39 -18.58 4.65
N ARG A 135 18.42 -19.29 3.52
CA ARG A 135 17.94 -20.69 3.43
C ARG A 135 18.78 -21.65 4.27
N HIS A 136 20.10 -21.48 4.29
CA HIS A 136 20.99 -22.31 5.12
C HIS A 136 20.78 -22.08 6.62
N LEU A 137 20.33 -20.89 7.00
CA LEU A 137 19.98 -20.54 8.38
C LEU A 137 18.53 -20.92 8.76
N GLY A 138 17.85 -21.73 7.94
CA GLY A 138 16.52 -22.27 8.22
C GLY A 138 15.36 -21.33 7.91
N VAL A 139 15.58 -20.25 7.15
CA VAL A 139 14.50 -19.36 6.71
C VAL A 139 13.85 -19.89 5.44
N ASP A 140 12.57 -20.22 5.52
CA ASP A 140 11.72 -20.49 4.35
C ASP A 140 11.45 -19.18 3.57
N VAL A 141 12.38 -18.81 2.69
CA VAL A 141 12.33 -17.53 1.94
C VAL A 141 11.02 -17.34 1.17
N GLU A 142 10.51 -18.38 0.51
CA GLU A 142 9.28 -18.29 -0.28
C GLU A 142 8.05 -18.04 0.61
N ARG A 143 7.90 -18.80 1.71
CA ARG A 143 6.80 -18.62 2.67
C ARG A 143 6.86 -17.27 3.35
N LEU A 144 8.07 -16.83 3.72
CA LEU A 144 8.30 -15.52 4.30
C LEU A 144 7.87 -14.41 3.34
N ARG A 145 8.25 -14.51 2.06
CA ARG A 145 7.90 -13.53 1.03
C ARG A 145 6.38 -13.47 0.82
N ILE A 146 5.70 -14.61 0.71
CA ILE A 146 4.23 -14.67 0.60
C ILE A 146 3.56 -13.93 1.74
N LEU A 147 3.95 -14.27 2.97
CA LEU A 147 3.33 -13.70 4.17
C LEU A 147 3.58 -12.19 4.25
N LEU A 148 4.80 -11.73 3.98
CA LEU A 148 5.13 -10.31 3.97
C LEU A 148 4.38 -9.54 2.89
N VAL A 149 4.27 -10.09 1.67
CA VAL A 149 3.50 -9.46 0.59
C VAL A 149 2.03 -9.33 0.98
N LEU A 150 1.43 -10.35 1.59
CA LEU A 150 0.04 -10.31 2.06
C LEU A 150 -0.17 -9.28 3.17
N VAL A 151 0.74 -9.24 4.16
CA VAL A 151 0.66 -8.25 5.26
C VAL A 151 0.80 -6.83 4.72
N VAL A 152 1.80 -6.57 3.87
CA VAL A 152 1.99 -5.25 3.25
C VAL A 152 0.79 -4.90 2.38
N ALA A 153 0.22 -5.85 1.64
CA ALA A 153 -0.96 -5.61 0.81
C ALA A 153 -2.17 -5.23 1.63
N LEU A 154 -2.43 -5.94 2.72
CA LEU A 154 -3.53 -5.62 3.63
C LEU A 154 -3.37 -4.21 4.24
N LEU A 155 -2.18 -3.91 4.78
CA LEU A 155 -1.89 -2.62 5.41
C LEU A 155 -1.99 -1.45 4.43
N THR A 156 -1.38 -1.60 3.25
CA THR A 156 -1.35 -0.54 2.24
C THR A 156 -2.72 -0.35 1.59
N ALA A 157 -3.45 -1.42 1.27
CA ALA A 157 -4.81 -1.31 0.74
C ALA A 157 -5.75 -0.63 1.76
N ALA A 158 -5.66 -0.99 3.05
CA ALA A 158 -6.46 -0.34 4.10
C ALA A 158 -6.13 1.15 4.24
N ALA A 159 -4.85 1.51 4.22
CA ALA A 159 -4.40 2.90 4.29
C ALA A 159 -4.87 3.71 3.06
N VAL A 160 -4.63 3.20 1.86
CA VAL A 160 -4.97 3.90 0.60
C VAL A 160 -6.48 4.02 0.40
N ALA A 161 -7.26 3.03 0.82
CA ALA A 161 -8.72 3.06 0.70
C ALA A 161 -9.37 4.20 1.52
N VAL A 162 -8.75 4.59 2.64
CA VAL A 162 -9.25 5.63 3.53
C VAL A 162 -8.62 6.99 3.27
N ALA A 163 -7.32 7.03 3.03
CA ALA A 163 -6.55 8.27 2.91
C ALA A 163 -6.25 8.69 1.46
N GLY A 164 -6.54 7.83 0.47
CA GLY A 164 -6.10 8.02 -0.91
C GLY A 164 -4.62 7.71 -1.10
N ILE A 165 -4.03 8.18 -2.21
CA ILE A 165 -2.66 7.81 -2.59
C ILE A 165 -1.66 8.77 -1.95
N ILE A 166 -1.11 8.38 -0.79
CA ILE A 166 -0.02 9.10 -0.15
C ILE A 166 1.31 8.46 -0.53
N SER A 167 2.10 9.18 -1.33
CA SER A 167 3.42 8.74 -1.78
C SER A 167 4.53 9.28 -0.86
N PHE A 168 5.77 8.81 -1.06
CA PHE A 168 6.99 9.25 -0.37
C PHE A 168 7.18 8.85 1.09
N VAL A 169 6.16 8.88 1.96
CA VAL A 169 6.35 8.59 3.40
C VAL A 169 7.01 7.22 3.61
N GLY A 170 6.54 6.20 2.89
CA GLY A 170 7.08 4.84 2.96
C GLY A 170 8.47 4.63 2.33
N LEU A 171 9.01 5.63 1.61
CA LEU A 171 10.38 5.58 1.07
C LEU A 171 11.33 6.46 1.89
N LEU A 172 10.89 7.69 2.18
CA LEU A 172 11.69 8.71 2.86
C LEU A 172 12.01 8.30 4.30
N VAL A 173 10.99 7.98 5.09
CA VAL A 173 11.13 7.71 6.53
C VAL A 173 12.06 6.53 6.82
N PRO A 174 11.86 5.33 6.24
CA PRO A 174 12.76 4.22 6.51
C PRO A 174 14.17 4.51 6.03
N HIS A 175 14.35 5.27 4.95
CA HIS A 175 15.67 5.63 4.45
C HIS A 175 16.43 6.56 5.41
N LEU A 176 15.78 7.62 5.90
CA LEU A 176 16.35 8.54 6.89
C LEU A 176 16.74 7.81 8.18
N LEU A 177 15.87 6.93 8.68
CA LEU A 177 16.16 6.13 9.87
C LEU A 177 17.32 5.14 9.65
N ARG A 178 17.43 4.58 8.44
CA ARG A 178 18.54 3.69 8.09
C ARG A 178 19.87 4.42 8.06
N MET A 179 19.88 5.67 7.62
CA MET A 179 21.08 6.52 7.64
C MET A 179 21.49 6.91 9.07
N ALA A 180 20.51 7.13 9.96
CA ALA A 180 20.78 7.54 11.34
C ALA A 180 21.17 6.38 12.28
N ASN A 181 20.44 5.26 12.24
CA ASN A 181 20.54 4.19 13.24
C ASN A 181 21.01 2.84 12.66
N GLY A 182 21.34 2.78 11.37
CA GLY A 182 21.78 1.57 10.69
C GLY A 182 20.65 0.66 10.16
N PRO A 183 21.00 -0.47 9.51
CA PRO A 183 20.05 -1.28 8.72
C PRO A 183 19.25 -2.32 9.52
N GLY A 184 19.43 -2.44 10.84
CA GLY A 184 18.78 -3.48 11.63
C GLY A 184 17.26 -3.34 11.70
N HIS A 185 16.51 -4.34 11.22
CA HIS A 185 15.05 -4.26 11.09
C HIS A 185 14.32 -4.18 12.43
N ARG A 186 14.93 -4.65 13.52
CA ARG A 186 14.34 -4.58 14.88
C ARG A 186 14.03 -3.15 15.33
N PHE A 187 14.91 -2.20 15.01
CA PHE A 187 14.71 -0.78 15.31
C PHE A 187 14.02 -0.06 14.15
N LEU A 188 14.33 -0.46 12.91
CA LEU A 188 13.84 0.22 11.72
C LEU A 188 12.32 0.11 11.56
N ILE A 189 11.73 -1.05 11.88
CA ILE A 189 10.27 -1.27 11.77
C ILE A 189 9.48 -0.35 12.71
N PRO A 190 9.67 -0.40 14.05
CA PRO A 190 8.94 0.48 14.97
C PRO A 190 9.31 1.95 14.76
N GLY A 191 10.59 2.25 14.48
CA GLY A 191 11.05 3.59 14.17
C GLY A 191 10.34 4.17 12.94
N SER A 192 10.19 3.38 11.88
CA SER A 192 9.53 3.81 10.64
C SER A 192 8.03 3.99 10.81
N ALA A 193 7.39 3.21 11.68
CA ALA A 193 5.98 3.40 12.04
C ALA A 193 5.78 4.76 12.76
N LEU A 194 6.60 5.05 13.77
CA LEU A 194 6.51 6.30 14.53
C LEU A 194 6.94 7.52 13.72
N GLY A 195 8.07 7.43 13.01
CA GLY A 195 8.55 8.49 12.12
C GLY A 195 7.58 8.73 10.96
N GLY A 196 6.95 7.67 10.45
CA GLY A 196 5.91 7.74 9.43
C GLY A 196 4.71 8.52 9.92
N ALA A 197 4.20 8.15 11.11
CA ALA A 197 3.10 8.86 11.75
C ALA A 197 3.43 10.34 12.00
N LEU A 198 4.63 10.65 12.49
CA LEU A 198 5.06 12.03 12.74
C LEU A 198 5.12 12.87 11.46
N VAL A 199 5.72 12.33 10.39
CA VAL A 199 5.80 13.01 9.09
C VAL A 199 4.40 13.21 8.49
N LEU A 200 3.52 12.21 8.62
CA LEU A 200 2.14 12.29 8.13
C LEU A 200 1.33 13.35 8.87
N VAL A 201 1.40 13.38 10.20
CA VAL A 201 0.69 14.36 11.02
C VAL A 201 1.22 15.77 10.78
N ALA A 202 2.54 15.93 10.67
CA ALA A 202 3.14 17.24 10.35
C ALA A 202 2.73 17.72 8.95
N GLY A 203 2.70 16.81 7.96
CA GLY A 203 2.25 17.10 6.61
C GLY A 203 0.77 17.48 6.56
N ASP A 204 -0.10 16.74 7.25
CA ASP A 204 -1.53 17.06 7.34
C ASP A 204 -1.78 18.39 8.06
N LEU A 205 -1.05 18.67 9.13
CA LEU A 205 -1.15 19.95 9.84
C LEU A 205 -0.76 21.12 8.93
N ALA A 206 0.36 21.02 8.22
CA ALA A 206 0.80 22.05 7.27
C ALA A 206 -0.22 22.24 6.14
N ALA A 207 -0.78 21.15 5.61
CA ALA A 207 -1.82 21.21 4.58
C ALA A 207 -3.10 21.92 5.06
N ARG A 208 -3.44 21.82 6.35
CA ARG A 208 -4.62 22.49 6.94
C ARG A 208 -4.39 23.94 7.33
N THR A 209 -3.16 24.34 7.64
CA THR A 209 -2.85 25.70 8.13
C THR A 209 -2.36 26.65 7.05
N VAL A 210 -1.80 26.12 5.95
CA VAL A 210 -1.29 26.90 4.82
C VAL A 210 -2.33 27.09 3.71
N ALA A 211 -3.28 26.15 3.58
CA ALA A 211 -4.41 26.23 2.65
C ALA A 211 -5.51 27.17 3.17
#